data_AF-A0AAI9PF15-F1
#
_entry.id   AF-A0AAI9PF15-F1
#
_cell.length_a   1.000
_cell.length_b   1.000
_cell.length_c   1.000
_cell.angle_alpha   90.00
_cell.angle_beta   90.00
_cell.angle_gamma   90.00
#
_symmetry.space_group_name_H-M   'P 1'
#
loop_
_entity.id
_entity.type
_entity.pdbx_description
1 polymer ?
#
loop_
_entity_poly.entity_id
_entity_poly.type
_entity_poly.pdbx_seq_one_letter_code
_entity_poly.pdbx_strand_id
1 'polypeptide(L)' 'MKSKTANRYPPELRQRAVRMLLEQRGEYKSEHAAICSIAPKIGCSPDSLRAWLRQHKRDTGGGGYRALHQ' A
#
# COMPACT_ATOMS: atom_id res chain seq x y z
N MET A 1 -26.70 8.01 0.00
CA MET A 1 -25.80 7.90 1.18
C MET A 1 -24.91 6.68 0.99
N LYS A 2 -23.63 6.84 0.61
CA LYS A 2 -22.72 5.71 0.32
C LYS A 2 -22.04 5.27 1.61
N SER A 3 -22.40 4.11 2.12
CA SER A 3 -21.91 3.51 3.36
C SER A 3 -20.40 3.28 3.31
N LYS A 4 -19.69 4.03 4.17
CA LYS A 4 -18.25 3.99 4.41
C LYS A 4 -17.93 2.81 5.34
N THR A 5 -17.74 1.60 4.81
CA THR A 5 -17.38 0.43 5.65
C THR A 5 -16.18 -0.38 5.17
N ALA A 6 -15.34 0.15 4.27
CA ALA A 6 -14.25 -0.63 3.67
C ALA A 6 -12.83 -0.07 3.94
N ASN A 7 -12.56 0.51 5.11
CA ASN A 7 -11.23 1.06 5.35
C ASN A 7 -10.67 0.66 6.72
N ARG A 8 -10.30 -0.61 6.86
CA ARG A 8 -9.51 -1.13 8.00
C ARG A 8 -8.18 -0.39 8.19
N TYR A 9 -7.71 0.35 7.17
CA TYR A 9 -6.50 1.16 7.20
C TYR A 9 -6.72 2.53 6.56
N PRO A 10 -6.51 3.66 7.28
CA PRO A 10 -6.70 5.01 6.75
C PRO A 10 -5.78 5.28 5.54
N PRO A 11 -6.21 6.15 4.60
CA PRO A 11 -5.43 6.46 3.39
C PRO A 11 -4.05 7.04 3.72
N GLU A 12 -3.94 7.80 4.80
CA GLU A 12 -2.68 8.34 5.32
C GLU A 12 -1.68 7.23 5.65
N LEU A 13 -2.15 6.14 6.25
CA LEU A 13 -1.33 4.98 6.61
C LEU A 13 -0.87 4.22 5.36
N ARG A 14 -1.73 4.12 4.34
CA ARG A 14 -1.36 3.54 3.03
C ARG A 14 -0.28 4.36 2.35
N GLN A 15 -0.46 5.67 2.27
CA GLN A 15 0.51 6.58 1.65
C GLN A 15 1.84 6.57 2.39
N ARG A 16 1.80 6.60 3.73
CA ARG A 16 3.00 6.51 4.58
C ARG A 16 3.77 5.21 4.34
N ALA A 17 3.06 4.08 4.27
CA ALA A 17 3.69 2.78 4.04
C ALA A 17 4.32 2.66 2.64
N VAL A 18 3.59 3.09 1.60
CA VAL A 18 4.10 3.07 0.21
C VAL A 18 5.29 4.01 0.04
N ARG A 19 5.22 5.22 0.60
CA ARG A 19 6.32 6.18 0.54
C ARG A 19 7.57 5.63 1.21
N MET A 20 7.44 5.13 2.44
CA MET A 20 8.55 4.53 3.18
C MET A 20 9.15 3.32 2.44
N LEU A 21 8.32 2.50 1.80
CA LEU A 21 8.77 1.38 0.98
C LEU A 21 9.55 1.84 -0.26
N LEU A 22 9.10 2.88 -0.95
CA LEU A 22 9.79 3.43 -2.12
C LEU A 22 11.14 4.05 -1.74
N GLU A 23 11.24 4.67 -0.57
CA GLU A 23 12.48 5.23 -0.03
C GLU A 23 13.46 4.13 0.38
N GLN A 24 12.98 3.09 1.07
CA GLN A 24 13.85 2.05 1.62
C GLN A 24 14.12 0.89 0.65
N ARG A 25 13.32 0.65 -0.40
CA ARG A 25 13.48 -0.51 -1.30
C ARG A 25 14.88 -0.65 -1.93
N GLY A 26 15.65 0.44 -2.04
CA GLY A 26 17.02 0.42 -2.56
C GLY A 26 18.04 -0.18 -1.58
N GLU A 27 17.75 -0.12 -0.28
CA GLU A 27 18.62 -0.64 0.79
C GLU A 27 18.42 -2.15 1.03
N TYR A 28 17.35 -2.72 0.51
CA TYR A 28 17.00 -4.13 0.68
C TYR A 28 17.29 -4.94 -0.58
N LYS A 29 17.70 -6.20 -0.40
CA LYS A 29 17.95 -7.15 -1.51
C LYS A 29 16.72 -7.43 -2.38
N SER A 30 15.51 -7.14 -1.91
CA SER A 30 14.25 -7.40 -2.61
C SER A 30 13.11 -6.57 -2.05
N GLU A 31 12.11 -6.27 -2.89
CA GLU A 31 10.87 -5.58 -2.48
C GLU A 31 10.15 -6.33 -1.34
N HIS A 32 10.15 -7.67 -1.38
CA HIS A 32 9.55 -8.49 -0.34
C HIS A 32 10.23 -8.31 1.03
N ALA A 33 11.56 -8.20 1.06
CA ALA A 33 12.33 -7.97 2.29
C ALA A 33 12.05 -6.57 2.87
N ALA A 34 11.94 -5.56 2.01
CA ALA A 34 11.55 -4.22 2.41
C ALA A 34 10.11 -4.18 2.96
N ILE A 35 9.16 -4.85 2.27
CA ILE A 35 7.76 -4.96 2.69
C ILE A 35 7.64 -5.61 4.08
N CYS A 36 8.28 -6.77 4.30
CA CYS A 36 8.24 -7.45 5.60
C CYS A 36 8.88 -6.62 6.72
N SER A 37 9.88 -5.79 6.39
CA SER A 37 10.52 -4.90 7.38
C SER A 37 9.70 -3.65 7.70
N ILE A 38 8.89 -3.17 6.77
CA ILE A 38 8.13 -1.91 6.89
C ILE A 38 6.71 -2.13 7.40
N ALA A 39 6.08 -3.23 7.01
CA ALA A 39 4.73 -3.61 7.46
C ALA A 39 4.54 -3.52 9.00
N PRO A 40 5.40 -4.13 9.83
CA PRO A 40 5.28 -3.99 11.29
C PRO A 40 5.56 -2.57 11.80
N LYS A 41 6.40 -1.76 11.11
CA LYS A 41 6.67 -0.35 11.50
C LYS A 41 5.45 0.54 11.37
N ILE A 42 4.58 0.22 10.42
CA ILE A 42 3.35 0.97 10.16
C ILE A 42 2.14 0.36 10.90
N GLY A 43 2.24 -0.90 11.33
CA GLY A 43 1.13 -1.64 11.92
C GLY A 43 0.17 -2.20 10.86
N CYS A 44 0.67 -2.56 9.69
CA CYS A 44 -0.12 -3.21 8.65
C CYS A 44 0.47 -4.58 8.26
N SER A 45 -0.32 -5.40 7.57
CA SER A 45 0.16 -6.69 7.06
C SER A 45 1.02 -6.50 5.80
N PRO A 46 2.11 -7.28 5.62
CA PRO A 46 2.95 -7.19 4.43
C PRO A 46 2.19 -7.44 3.12
N ASP A 47 1.18 -8.31 3.14
CA ASP A 47 0.31 -8.55 2.00
C ASP A 47 -0.51 -7.30 1.60
N SER A 48 -1.04 -6.57 2.58
CA SER A 48 -1.75 -5.30 2.35
C SER A 48 -0.84 -4.23 1.76
N LEU A 49 0.40 -4.12 2.28
CA LEU A 49 1.38 -3.18 1.77
C LEU A 49 1.75 -3.48 0.30
N ARG A 50 1.90 -4.76 -0.06
CA ARG A 50 2.12 -5.20 -1.44
C ARG A 50 0.95 -4.83 -2.36
N ALA A 51 -0.28 -5.03 -1.89
CA ALA A 51 -1.48 -4.64 -2.64
C ALA A 51 -1.54 -3.13 -2.88
N TRP A 52 -1.21 -2.32 -1.88
CA TRP A 52 -1.16 -0.86 -2.01
C TRP A 52 -0.07 -0.38 -2.96
N LEU A 53 1.11 -1.01 -2.97
CA LEU A 53 2.16 -0.65 -3.92
C LEU A 53 1.72 -0.94 -5.37
N ARG A 54 1.08 -2.09 -5.61
CA ARG A 54 0.52 -2.40 -6.93
C ARG A 54 -0.56 -1.42 -7.34
N GLN A 55 -1.43 -1.04 -6.40
CA GLN A 55 -2.47 -0.04 -6.65
C GLN A 55 -1.87 1.32 -6.97
N HIS A 56 -0.86 1.76 -6.21
CA HIS A 56 -0.14 3.01 -6.42
C HIS A 56 0.51 3.07 -7.81
N LYS A 57 1.17 1.99 -8.26
CA LYS A 57 1.72 1.89 -9.62
C LYS A 57 0.66 2.04 -10.71
N ARG A 58 -0.56 1.56 -10.47
CA ARG A 58 -1.69 1.72 -11.41
C ARG A 58 -2.25 3.14 -11.38
N ASP A 59 -2.37 3.72 -10.19
CA ASP A 59 -2.90 5.07 -9.98
C ASP A 59 -2.00 6.13 -10.64
N THR A 60 -0.68 5.97 -10.53
CA THR A 60 0.32 6.82 -11.20
C THR A 60 0.34 6.67 -12.73
N GLY A 61 -0.24 5.58 -13.28
CA GLY A 61 -0.20 5.25 -14.71
C GLY A 61 -1.34 5.82 -15.57
N GLY A 62 -2.28 6.58 -15.00
CA GLY A 62 -3.39 7.16 -15.75
C GLY A 62 -4.48 6.15 -16.10
N GLY A 63 -5.54 6.11 -15.29
CA GLY A 63 -6.72 5.28 -15.59
C GLY A 63 -7.51 4.94 -14.34
N GLY A 64 -8.37 5.88 -13.93
CA GLY A 64 -9.23 5.74 -12.76
C GLY A 64 -10.17 4.54 -12.80
N TYR A 65 -10.62 4.18 -11.59
CA TYR A 65 -11.80 3.38 -11.29
C TYR A 65 -11.74 1.87 -11.62
N ARG A 66 -11.27 1.10 -10.64
CA ARG A 66 -11.94 -0.17 -10.31
C ARG A 66 -12.53 -0.06 -8.92
N ALA A 67 -13.68 0.62 -8.88
CA ALA A 67 -14.73 0.25 -7.95
C ALA A 67 -15.25 -1.13 -8.37
N LEU A 68 -14.70 -2.19 -7.79
CA LEU A 68 -15.36 -3.49 -7.76
C LEU A 68 -15.09 -4.07 -6.37
N HIS A 69 -16.20 -4.33 -5.65
CA HIS A 69 -16.31 -5.35 -4.62
C HIS A 69 -15.21 -6.42 -4.81
N GLN A 70 -14.38 -6.73 -3.82
CA GLN A 70 -14.71 -7.16 -2.46
C GLN A 70 -13.57 -6.77 -1.50
#